data_AF-A0A427KEA3-F1
#
_entry.id   AF-A0A427KEA3-F1
#
_cell.length_a   1.000
_cell.length_b   1.000
_cell.length_c   1.000
_cell.angle_alpha   90.00
_cell.angle_beta   90.00
_cell.angle_gamma   90.00
#
_symmetry.space_group_name_H-M   'P 1'
#
loop_
_entity.id
_entity.type
_entity.pdbx_description
1 polymer ?
#
loop_
_entity_poly.entity_id
_entity_poly.type
_entity_poly.pdbx_seq_one_letter_code
_entity_poly.pdbx_strand_id
1 'polypeptide(L)'
;MLSILGKQELVKNVYLLSRKFLNGQSVENTDDLRPFYLKFIQKHQPYQPVNVGDDIIVVDDKKINALKNAYQPGELDDLNQLKMIGGRHSAERYRELSELVRKGYIQLSSSNSDVKLIFDLVIHTIFFRQSTHELTTSSFGGSSSTAIGSIWISGHGNLTPHDVAEFLLHELTHHLLFIDERCHEQFNYQEIIKPENYSMSALLGKRRPLDKVVHSILVSHEILNARRNYLESDMVTIHPATDVLKRNTINSITETLAMKNLEHLITKRTRDFLLKAQDNLN
;
A
#
# COMPACT_ATOMS: atom_id res chain seq x y z
N MET A 1 -0.23 4.73 -7.40
CA MET A 1 0.47 4.25 -8.60
C MET A 1 -0.37 4.20 -9.87
N LEU A 2 -1.70 4.04 -9.83
CA LEU A 2 -2.51 3.92 -11.05
C LEU A 2 -2.49 5.20 -11.90
N SER A 3 -2.57 6.38 -11.30
CA SER A 3 -2.51 7.65 -12.04
C SER A 3 -1.08 8.06 -12.43
N ILE A 4 -0.07 7.49 -11.76
CA ILE A 4 1.35 7.71 -12.09
C ILE A 4 1.84 6.80 -13.21
N LEU A 5 1.59 5.49 -13.14
CA LEU A 5 2.10 4.50 -14.12
C LEU A 5 1.06 4.08 -15.16
N GLY A 6 -0.22 4.13 -14.82
CA GLY A 6 -1.30 3.57 -15.64
C GLY A 6 -1.42 2.05 -15.49
N LYS A 7 -2.64 1.54 -15.75
CA LYS A 7 -2.98 0.11 -15.63
C LYS A 7 -2.02 -0.82 -16.39
N GLN A 8 -1.66 -0.46 -17.63
CA GLN A 8 -0.84 -1.33 -18.49
C GLN A 8 0.54 -1.60 -17.89
N GLU A 9 1.21 -0.57 -17.38
CA GLU A 9 2.54 -0.72 -16.77
C GLU A 9 2.46 -1.50 -15.44
N LEU A 10 1.38 -1.32 -14.66
CA LEU A 10 1.16 -2.12 -13.45
C LEU A 10 0.96 -3.61 -13.77
N VAL A 11 0.13 -3.94 -14.75
CA VAL A 11 -0.05 -5.34 -15.21
C VAL A 11 1.26 -5.91 -15.74
N LYS A 12 2.02 -5.11 -16.50
CA LYS A 12 3.34 -5.50 -17.01
C LYS A 12 4.32 -5.80 -15.88
N ASN A 13 4.38 -5.00 -14.81
CA ASN A 13 5.22 -5.29 -13.66
C ASN A 13 4.83 -6.63 -13.00
N VAL A 14 3.53 -6.87 -12.80
CA VAL A 14 3.04 -8.16 -12.27
C VAL A 14 3.43 -9.32 -13.21
N TYR A 15 3.30 -9.13 -14.52
CA TYR A 15 3.71 -10.11 -15.53
C TYR A 15 5.22 -10.39 -15.48
N LEU A 16 6.07 -9.35 -15.37
CA LEU A 16 7.53 -9.50 -15.31
C LEU A 16 7.97 -10.36 -14.12
N LEU A 17 7.32 -10.21 -12.96
CA LEU A 17 7.56 -11.03 -11.79
C LEU A 17 7.06 -12.47 -11.99
N SER A 18 5.94 -12.64 -12.68
CA SER A 18 5.25 -13.92 -12.82
C SER A 18 5.75 -14.79 -13.98
N ARG A 19 6.40 -14.19 -15.00
CA ARG A 19 6.74 -14.85 -16.29
C ARG A 19 7.46 -16.20 -16.18
N LYS A 20 8.29 -16.38 -15.13
CA LYS A 20 9.03 -17.64 -14.90
C LYS A 20 8.13 -18.81 -14.48
N PHE A 21 6.89 -18.55 -14.09
CA PHE A 21 5.94 -19.54 -13.63
C PHE A 21 4.90 -19.92 -14.68
N LEU A 22 4.90 -19.27 -15.85
CA LEU A 22 3.93 -19.50 -16.93
C LEU A 22 4.09 -20.87 -17.58
N ASN A 23 5.29 -21.46 -17.57
CA ASN A 23 5.57 -22.77 -18.17
C ASN A 23 5.04 -22.92 -19.62
N GLY A 24 5.12 -21.85 -20.42
CA GLY A 24 4.64 -21.82 -21.81
C GLY A 24 3.14 -21.59 -21.98
N GLN A 25 2.38 -21.36 -20.90
CA GLN A 25 0.96 -20.98 -20.97
C GLN A 25 0.82 -19.52 -21.43
N SER A 26 -0.17 -19.25 -22.28
CA SER A 26 -0.55 -17.90 -22.67
C SER A 26 -1.31 -17.20 -21.54
N VAL A 27 -1.19 -15.88 -21.49
CA VAL A 27 -1.91 -15.02 -20.54
C VAL A 27 -2.63 -13.98 -21.38
N GLU A 28 -3.97 -14.02 -21.37
CA GLU A 28 -4.80 -13.10 -22.16
C GLU A 28 -5.37 -11.98 -21.30
N ASN A 29 -5.62 -12.26 -20.02
CA ASN A 29 -6.20 -11.33 -19.07
C ASN A 29 -5.56 -11.44 -17.67
N THR A 30 -6.05 -10.63 -16.72
CA THR A 30 -5.52 -10.62 -15.34
C THR A 30 -5.90 -11.85 -14.52
N ASP A 31 -7.03 -12.50 -14.84
CA ASP A 31 -7.47 -13.71 -14.15
C ASP A 31 -6.54 -14.87 -14.52
N ASP A 32 -6.11 -14.96 -15.78
CA ASP A 32 -5.07 -15.90 -16.23
C ASP A 32 -3.72 -15.62 -15.54
N LEU A 33 -3.39 -14.35 -15.34
CA LEU A 33 -2.11 -13.94 -14.77
C LEU A 33 -2.01 -14.24 -13.27
N ARG A 34 -3.12 -14.07 -12.53
CA ARG A 34 -3.15 -14.10 -11.06
C ARG A 34 -2.56 -15.39 -10.46
N PRO A 35 -2.91 -16.62 -10.93
CA PRO A 35 -2.32 -17.84 -10.39
C PRO A 35 -0.79 -17.89 -10.47
N PHE A 36 -0.21 -17.34 -11.53
CA PHE A 36 1.26 -17.28 -11.68
C PHE A 36 1.89 -16.24 -10.79
N TYR A 37 1.21 -15.10 -10.62
CA TYR A 37 1.62 -14.10 -9.66
C TYR A 37 1.61 -14.63 -8.22
N LEU A 38 0.55 -15.35 -7.82
CA LEU A 38 0.49 -15.96 -6.49
C LEU A 38 1.61 -17.01 -6.30
N LYS A 39 1.97 -17.79 -7.33
CA LYS A 39 3.15 -18.67 -7.29
C LYS A 39 4.46 -17.91 -7.11
N PHE A 40 4.61 -16.77 -7.81
CA PHE A 40 5.75 -15.88 -7.60
C PHE A 40 5.83 -15.41 -6.15
N ILE A 41 4.72 -14.93 -5.58
CA ILE A 41 4.65 -14.45 -4.19
C ILE A 41 5.01 -15.57 -3.21
N GLN A 42 4.42 -16.76 -3.37
CA GLN A 42 4.72 -17.94 -2.54
C GLN A 42 6.21 -18.28 -2.53
N LYS A 43 6.88 -18.21 -3.68
CA LYS A 43 8.31 -18.49 -3.78
C LYS A 43 9.16 -17.41 -3.12
N HIS A 44 8.79 -16.13 -3.26
CA HIS A 44 9.61 -15.00 -2.79
C HIS A 44 9.34 -14.62 -1.33
N GLN A 45 8.22 -15.07 -0.77
CA GLN A 45 7.84 -14.81 0.62
C GLN A 45 7.48 -16.15 1.30
N PRO A 46 8.43 -17.11 1.36
CA PRO A 46 8.13 -18.51 1.70
C PRO A 46 7.60 -18.72 3.13
N TYR A 47 7.81 -17.74 4.00
CA TYR A 47 7.35 -17.78 5.39
C TYR A 47 5.96 -17.16 5.58
N GLN A 48 5.45 -16.44 4.58
CA GLN A 48 4.16 -15.76 4.67
C GLN A 48 3.10 -16.52 3.87
N PRO A 49 1.94 -16.84 4.46
CA PRO A 49 0.92 -17.57 3.75
C PRO A 49 0.33 -16.69 2.63
N VAL A 50 0.20 -17.30 1.45
CA VAL A 50 -0.47 -16.69 0.30
C VAL A 50 -1.85 -17.31 0.19
N ASN A 51 -2.87 -16.47 0.21
CA ASN A 51 -4.23 -16.93 0.04
C ASN A 51 -4.51 -17.13 -1.46
N VAL A 52 -4.85 -18.36 -1.83
CA VAL A 52 -5.20 -18.74 -3.21
C VAL A 52 -6.69 -18.95 -3.40
N GLY A 53 -7.48 -18.78 -2.33
CA GLY A 53 -8.94 -18.89 -2.39
C GLY A 53 -9.59 -17.61 -2.89
N ASP A 54 -10.90 -17.70 -3.16
CA ASP A 54 -11.69 -16.61 -3.73
C ASP A 54 -12.00 -15.51 -2.70
N ASP A 55 -12.24 -15.87 -1.43
CA ASP A 55 -12.43 -14.86 -0.37
C ASP A 55 -11.08 -14.32 0.09
N ILE A 56 -10.85 -13.03 -0.11
CA ILE A 56 -9.65 -12.33 0.33
C ILE A 56 -9.58 -12.20 1.85
N ILE A 57 -10.70 -12.30 2.58
CA ILE A 57 -10.72 -12.16 4.04
C ILE A 57 -10.36 -13.50 4.70
N VAL A 58 -9.20 -13.55 5.36
CA VAL A 58 -8.67 -14.80 5.94
C VAL A 58 -9.05 -14.96 7.40
N VAL A 59 -9.91 -15.94 7.69
CA VAL A 59 -10.36 -16.28 9.06
C VAL A 59 -9.50 -17.34 9.78
N ASP A 60 -8.59 -18.01 9.06
CA ASP A 60 -7.74 -19.06 9.63
C ASP A 60 -6.67 -18.48 10.57
N ASP A 61 -6.78 -18.80 11.85
CA ASP A 61 -5.88 -18.25 12.88
C ASP A 61 -4.41 -18.60 12.69
N LYS A 62 -4.09 -19.78 12.14
CA LYS A 62 -2.69 -20.16 11.88
C LYS A 62 -2.11 -19.27 10.80
N LYS A 63 -2.85 -19.05 9.71
CA LYS A 63 -2.46 -18.13 8.63
C LYS A 63 -2.32 -16.70 9.15
N ILE A 64 -3.29 -16.21 9.93
CA ILE A 64 -3.21 -14.84 10.45
C ILE A 64 -2.01 -14.67 11.39
N ASN A 65 -1.71 -15.66 12.24
CA ASN A 65 -0.55 -15.56 13.14
C ASN A 65 0.78 -15.61 12.37
N ALA A 66 0.86 -16.34 11.25
CA ALA A 66 2.02 -16.30 10.36
C ALA A 66 2.15 -14.90 9.72
N LEU A 67 1.07 -14.35 9.16
CA LEU A 67 1.04 -13.01 8.58
C LEU A 67 1.45 -11.93 9.59
N LYS A 68 0.97 -12.02 10.84
CA LYS A 68 1.35 -11.08 11.91
C LYS A 68 2.87 -10.92 12.06
N ASN A 69 3.65 -11.98 11.83
CA ASN A 69 5.11 -11.93 11.95
C ASN A 69 5.76 -11.15 10.80
N ALA A 70 5.07 -11.01 9.66
CA ALA A 70 5.56 -10.26 8.50
C ALA A 70 5.48 -8.73 8.67
N TYR A 71 4.66 -8.27 9.61
CA TYR A 71 4.49 -6.84 9.93
C TYR A 71 5.33 -6.41 11.14
N GLN A 72 6.33 -7.22 11.51
CA GLN A 72 7.32 -6.79 12.50
C GLN A 72 8.32 -5.83 11.84
N PRO A 73 8.88 -4.88 12.60
CA PRO A 73 9.90 -3.95 12.12
C PRO A 73 11.05 -4.62 11.37
N GLY A 74 11.46 -4.02 10.25
CA GLY A 74 12.73 -4.33 9.57
C GLY A 74 13.85 -3.37 9.99
N GLU A 75 15.04 -3.50 9.40
CA GLU A 75 16.22 -2.67 9.68
C GLU A 75 16.02 -1.17 9.35
N LEU A 76 15.01 -0.84 8.53
CA LEU A 76 14.63 0.52 8.11
C LEU A 76 13.59 1.19 9.04
N ASP A 77 13.31 0.62 10.21
CA ASP A 77 12.26 1.10 11.09
C ASP A 77 12.71 2.30 11.92
N ASP A 78 12.26 3.49 11.52
CA ASP A 78 12.65 4.79 12.07
C ASP A 78 11.82 5.21 13.30
N LEU A 79 10.71 4.53 13.57
CA LEU A 79 9.72 4.92 14.59
C LEU A 79 9.56 3.93 15.75
N ASN A 80 10.47 2.96 15.91
CA ASN A 80 10.36 1.90 16.93
C ASN A 80 8.96 1.25 16.91
N GLN A 81 8.49 0.78 15.76
CA GLN A 81 7.19 0.13 15.56
C GLN A 81 7.13 -1.30 16.15
N LEU A 82 7.88 -1.54 17.23
CA LEU A 82 7.97 -2.84 17.89
C LEU A 82 6.57 -3.27 18.35
N LYS A 83 6.08 -4.35 17.70
CA LYS A 83 4.81 -5.03 18.00
C LYS A 83 3.56 -4.18 17.81
N MET A 84 3.39 -3.46 16.69
CA MET A 84 2.14 -2.74 16.38
C MET A 84 0.90 -3.65 16.29
N ILE A 85 1.07 -4.91 15.89
CA ILE A 85 -0.03 -5.89 15.78
C ILE A 85 -0.24 -6.62 17.10
N GLY A 86 -1.41 -6.38 17.69
CA GLY A 86 -1.86 -6.89 18.97
C GLY A 86 -2.63 -8.20 18.91
N GLY A 87 -3.68 -8.28 19.74
CA GLY A 87 -4.50 -9.45 19.98
C GLY A 87 -5.52 -9.75 18.88
N ARG A 88 -6.31 -10.80 19.12
CA ARG A 88 -7.44 -11.17 18.26
C ARG A 88 -8.66 -10.32 18.60
N HIS A 89 -9.47 -10.03 17.59
CA HIS A 89 -10.82 -9.52 17.84
C HIS A 89 -11.76 -10.65 18.29
N SER A 90 -12.87 -10.29 18.94
CA SER A 90 -13.98 -11.22 19.15
C SER A 90 -14.54 -11.69 17.80
N ALA A 91 -15.18 -12.86 17.78
CA ALA A 91 -15.79 -13.40 16.55
C ALA A 91 -16.87 -12.46 15.99
N GLU A 92 -17.63 -11.80 16.85
CA GLU A 92 -18.61 -10.79 16.48
C GLU A 92 -17.95 -9.59 15.79
N ARG A 93 -16.92 -9.00 16.43
CA ARG A 93 -16.20 -7.87 15.84
C ARG A 93 -15.51 -8.25 14.53
N TYR A 94 -14.99 -9.47 14.43
CA TYR A 94 -14.42 -9.96 13.18
C TYR A 94 -15.48 -9.97 12.06
N ARG A 95 -16.70 -10.46 12.32
CA ARG A 95 -17.80 -10.43 11.33
C ARG A 95 -18.18 -9.01 10.93
N GLU A 96 -18.29 -8.09 11.88
CA GLU A 96 -18.58 -6.68 11.60
C GLU A 96 -17.52 -6.05 10.69
N LEU A 97 -16.23 -6.28 11.00
CA LEU A 97 -15.12 -5.78 10.20
C LEU A 97 -15.11 -6.41 8.82
N SER A 98 -15.40 -7.71 8.70
CA SER A 98 -15.52 -8.37 7.40
C SER A 98 -16.59 -7.73 6.53
N GLU A 99 -17.78 -7.48 7.09
CA GLU A 99 -18.88 -6.84 6.36
C GLU A 99 -18.56 -5.39 6.00
N LEU A 100 -17.91 -4.65 6.89
CA LEU A 100 -17.46 -3.29 6.63
C LEU A 100 -16.42 -3.25 5.49
N VAL A 101 -15.45 -4.17 5.50
CA VAL A 101 -14.44 -4.29 4.44
C VAL A 101 -15.08 -4.65 3.10
N ARG A 102 -16.02 -5.59 3.08
CA ARG A 102 -16.75 -5.93 1.84
C ARG A 102 -17.50 -4.73 1.27
N LYS A 103 -18.18 -3.95 2.11
CA LYS A 103 -18.87 -2.73 1.68
C LYS A 103 -17.90 -1.69 1.13
N GLY A 104 -16.79 -1.43 1.81
CA GLY A 104 -15.76 -0.49 1.34
C GLY A 104 -15.08 -0.95 0.05
N TYR A 105 -14.83 -2.25 -0.12
CA TYR A 105 -14.31 -2.81 -1.36
C TYR A 105 -15.33 -2.69 -2.52
N ILE A 106 -16.61 -3.00 -2.29
CA ILE A 106 -17.67 -2.80 -3.29
C ILE A 106 -17.73 -1.34 -3.73
N GLN A 107 -17.65 -0.42 -2.77
CA GLN A 107 -17.62 1.00 -3.06
C GLN A 107 -16.40 1.38 -3.91
N LEU A 108 -15.19 1.00 -3.51
CA LEU A 108 -13.97 1.29 -4.26
C LEU A 108 -14.02 0.70 -5.68
N SER A 109 -14.43 -0.56 -5.80
CA SER A 109 -14.42 -1.29 -7.07
C SER A 109 -15.51 -0.86 -8.05
N SER A 110 -16.66 -0.39 -7.55
CA SER A 110 -17.73 0.17 -8.39
C SER A 110 -17.40 1.58 -8.88
N SER A 111 -16.62 2.34 -8.11
CA SER A 111 -16.15 3.68 -8.49
C SER A 111 -15.11 3.67 -9.61
N ASN A 112 -14.27 2.63 -9.73
CA ASN A 112 -13.22 2.57 -10.75
C ASN A 112 -12.85 1.13 -11.14
N SER A 113 -13.16 0.74 -12.39
CA SER A 113 -12.92 -0.62 -12.90
C SER A 113 -11.43 -0.98 -12.99
N ASP A 114 -10.54 -0.01 -13.24
CA ASP A 114 -9.11 -0.25 -13.29
C ASP A 114 -8.54 -0.49 -11.89
N VAL A 115 -9.04 0.23 -10.88
CA VAL A 115 -8.72 -0.06 -9.48
C VAL A 115 -9.19 -1.46 -9.11
N LYS A 116 -10.42 -1.85 -9.45
CA LYS A 116 -10.94 -3.21 -9.21
C LYS A 116 -10.01 -4.27 -9.81
N LEU A 117 -9.71 -4.15 -11.10
CA LEU A 117 -8.87 -5.10 -11.83
C LEU A 117 -7.49 -5.26 -11.18
N ILE A 118 -6.85 -4.15 -10.80
CA ILE A 118 -5.52 -4.19 -10.17
C ILE A 118 -5.59 -4.70 -8.73
N PHE A 119 -6.61 -4.31 -7.97
CA PHE A 119 -6.83 -4.80 -6.61
C PHE A 119 -6.99 -6.32 -6.62
N ASP A 120 -7.85 -6.83 -7.50
CA ASP A 120 -8.13 -8.26 -7.65
C ASP A 120 -6.95 -9.05 -8.19
N LEU A 121 -6.03 -8.41 -8.92
CA LEU A 121 -4.79 -9.03 -9.36
C LEU A 121 -3.77 -9.13 -8.21
N VAL A 122 -3.63 -8.07 -7.41
CA VAL A 122 -2.49 -7.88 -6.49
C VAL A 122 -2.79 -8.31 -5.05
N ILE A 123 -3.98 -8.00 -4.54
CA ILE A 123 -4.37 -8.29 -3.17
C ILE A 123 -4.92 -9.71 -3.10
N HIS A 124 -4.37 -10.49 -2.18
CA HIS A 124 -4.80 -11.87 -1.94
C HIS A 124 -5.33 -12.07 -0.52
N THR A 125 -4.92 -11.24 0.43
CA THR A 125 -5.29 -11.40 1.83
C THR A 125 -5.68 -10.08 2.48
N ILE A 126 -6.77 -10.08 3.24
CA ILE A 126 -7.12 -9.10 4.26
C ILE A 126 -7.31 -9.85 5.58
N PHE A 127 -6.76 -9.33 6.67
CA PHE A 127 -6.94 -9.92 8.00
C PHE A 127 -7.04 -8.88 9.12
N PHE A 128 -7.67 -9.29 10.23
CA PHE A 128 -7.91 -8.42 11.38
C PHE A 128 -7.12 -8.83 12.63
N ARG A 129 -6.48 -7.84 13.25
CA ARG A 129 -5.81 -7.94 14.56
C ARG A 129 -5.83 -6.57 15.21
N GLN A 130 -6.05 -6.48 16.51
CA GLN A 130 -6.04 -5.20 17.22
C GLN A 130 -4.69 -4.51 17.06
N SER A 131 -4.64 -3.17 17.17
CA SER A 131 -3.38 -2.49 17.41
C SER A 131 -2.98 -2.60 18.88
N THR A 132 -1.69 -2.66 19.19
CA THR A 132 -1.18 -2.61 20.57
C THR A 132 -1.10 -1.19 21.14
N HIS A 133 -1.15 -0.17 20.28
CA HIS A 133 -1.05 1.23 20.69
C HIS A 133 -2.45 1.83 20.78
N GLU A 134 -3.02 1.84 21.99
CA GLU A 134 -4.36 2.40 22.23
C GLU A 134 -4.35 3.93 22.43
N LEU A 135 -3.19 4.58 22.58
CA LEU A 135 -3.15 5.91 23.23
C LEU A 135 -2.45 7.08 22.52
N THR A 136 -1.72 6.92 21.40
CA THR A 136 -1.04 8.11 20.82
C THR A 136 -0.98 8.25 19.30
N THR A 137 -1.06 7.17 18.52
CA THR A 137 -1.26 7.21 17.04
C THR A 137 -1.59 5.80 16.57
N SER A 138 -2.84 5.36 16.73
CA SER A 138 -3.25 4.02 16.31
C SER A 138 -3.33 3.96 14.77
N SER A 139 -2.53 3.11 14.13
CA SER A 139 -2.63 2.88 12.68
C SER A 139 -3.89 2.06 12.38
N PHE A 140 -4.71 2.50 11.43
CA PHE A 140 -5.94 1.79 11.02
C PHE A 140 -5.66 0.43 10.38
N GLY A 141 -4.41 0.22 9.98
CA GLY A 141 -3.93 -1.02 9.43
C GLY A 141 -2.52 -0.85 8.89
N GLY A 142 -2.18 -1.64 7.88
CA GLY A 142 -0.95 -1.43 7.14
C GLY A 142 -0.69 -2.49 6.09
N SER A 143 0.40 -2.27 5.37
CA SER A 143 1.03 -3.16 4.41
C SER A 143 2.49 -3.38 4.79
N SER A 144 3.09 -4.46 4.29
CA SER A 144 4.50 -4.79 4.53
C SER A 144 5.16 -5.24 3.24
N SER A 145 6.39 -4.79 2.99
CA SER A 145 7.18 -5.20 1.82
C SER A 145 7.64 -6.66 1.89
N THR A 146 7.54 -7.30 3.07
CA THR A 146 7.78 -8.74 3.30
C THR A 146 6.52 -9.58 3.14
N ALA A 147 5.35 -8.94 3.02
CA ALA A 147 4.01 -9.54 2.85
C ALA A 147 3.21 -8.82 1.75
N ILE A 148 3.72 -8.81 0.51
CA ILE A 148 3.03 -8.19 -0.62
C ILE A 148 1.70 -8.90 -0.89
N GLY A 149 0.65 -8.10 -1.08
CA GLY A 149 -0.70 -8.57 -1.37
C GLY A 149 -1.50 -8.91 -0.11
N SER A 150 -0.95 -8.73 1.10
CA SER A 150 -1.70 -8.81 2.33
C SER A 150 -1.91 -7.44 2.97
N ILE A 151 -3.14 -7.19 3.42
CA ILE A 151 -3.52 -5.98 4.15
C ILE A 151 -3.94 -6.37 5.56
N TRP A 152 -3.33 -5.74 6.56
CA TRP A 152 -3.76 -5.81 7.94
C TRP A 152 -4.71 -4.66 8.23
N ILE A 153 -5.80 -4.91 8.95
CA ILE A 153 -6.72 -3.88 9.46
C ILE A 153 -6.86 -4.03 10.97
N SER A 154 -6.70 -2.93 11.70
CA SER A 154 -6.72 -2.94 13.16
C SER A 154 -8.12 -2.82 13.76
N GLY A 155 -9.09 -2.35 12.96
CA GLY A 155 -10.50 -2.34 13.32
C GLY A 155 -10.87 -1.43 14.50
N HIS A 156 -10.00 -0.47 14.84
CA HIS A 156 -10.30 0.56 15.83
C HIS A 156 -10.98 1.77 15.18
N GLY A 157 -11.64 2.60 15.99
CA GLY A 157 -12.40 3.75 15.50
C GLY A 157 -13.75 3.40 14.87
N ASN A 158 -14.49 4.44 14.48
CA ASN A 158 -15.79 4.34 13.83
C ASN A 158 -15.64 4.56 12.32
N LEU A 159 -15.08 3.55 11.65
CA LEU A 159 -14.86 3.60 10.20
C LEU A 159 -16.17 3.40 9.42
N THR A 160 -16.36 4.20 8.39
CA THR A 160 -17.43 4.04 7.40
C THR A 160 -16.95 3.21 6.19
N PRO A 161 -17.85 2.74 5.31
CA PRO A 161 -17.45 2.15 4.03
C PRO A 161 -16.60 3.08 3.15
N HIS A 162 -16.83 4.40 3.21
CA HIS A 162 -16.04 5.40 2.49
C HIS A 162 -14.61 5.46 3.01
N ASP A 163 -14.45 5.46 4.35
CA ASP A 163 -13.13 5.40 4.99
C ASP A 163 -12.37 4.13 4.59
N VAL A 164 -13.06 2.99 4.57
CA VAL A 164 -12.47 1.72 4.15
C VAL A 164 -12.11 1.74 2.66
N ALA A 165 -12.93 2.31 1.79
CA ALA A 165 -12.61 2.41 0.37
C ALA A 165 -11.30 3.19 0.14
N GLU A 166 -11.14 4.34 0.81
CA GLU A 166 -9.90 5.12 0.74
C GLU A 166 -8.71 4.38 1.38
N PHE A 167 -8.93 3.70 2.51
CA PHE A 167 -7.92 2.86 3.15
C PHE A 167 -7.43 1.72 2.24
N LEU A 168 -8.34 1.03 1.56
CA LEU A 168 -7.98 -0.05 0.64
C LEU A 168 -7.19 0.48 -0.56
N LEU A 169 -7.52 1.68 -1.07
CA LEU A 169 -6.73 2.34 -2.11
C LEU A 169 -5.33 2.74 -1.62
N HIS A 170 -5.24 3.25 -0.39
CA HIS A 170 -3.98 3.58 0.28
C HIS A 170 -3.07 2.34 0.29
N GLU A 171 -3.56 1.24 0.83
CA GLU A 171 -2.76 0.01 0.99
C GLU A 171 -2.46 -0.66 -0.35
N LEU A 172 -3.40 -0.63 -1.29
CA LEU A 172 -3.12 -1.06 -2.66
C LEU A 172 -1.93 -0.28 -3.24
N THR A 173 -1.90 1.03 -3.05
CA THR A 173 -0.83 1.88 -3.58
C THR A 173 0.54 1.51 -3.02
N HIS A 174 0.64 1.19 -1.73
CA HIS A 174 1.86 0.63 -1.13
C HIS A 174 2.27 -0.69 -1.78
N HIS A 175 1.34 -1.63 -1.98
CA HIS A 175 1.66 -2.89 -2.64
C HIS A 175 2.13 -2.72 -4.09
N LEU A 176 1.57 -1.78 -4.83
CA LEU A 176 2.01 -1.46 -6.18
C LEU A 176 3.43 -0.87 -6.21
N LEU A 177 3.80 -0.08 -5.19
CA LEU A 177 5.17 0.39 -5.01
C LEU A 177 6.12 -0.77 -4.72
N PHE A 178 5.78 -1.68 -3.79
CA PHE A 178 6.62 -2.84 -3.50
C PHE A 178 6.83 -3.77 -4.71
N ILE A 179 5.84 -3.84 -5.60
CA ILE A 179 5.93 -4.56 -6.87
C ILE A 179 6.86 -3.84 -7.85
N ASP A 180 6.72 -2.51 -7.98
CA ASP A 180 7.58 -1.72 -8.87
C ASP A 180 9.05 -1.77 -8.42
N GLU A 181 9.33 -1.66 -7.12
CA GLU A 181 10.67 -1.77 -6.53
C GLU A 181 11.33 -3.13 -6.78
N ARG A 182 10.53 -4.20 -6.91
CA ARG A 182 11.05 -5.54 -7.28
C ARG A 182 11.35 -5.66 -8.77
N CYS A 183 10.74 -4.82 -9.60
CA CYS A 183 10.97 -4.81 -11.03
C CYS A 183 12.10 -3.83 -11.42
N HIS A 184 12.22 -2.73 -10.69
CA HIS A 184 13.06 -1.59 -11.01
C HIS A 184 13.72 -1.06 -9.74
N GLU A 185 15.03 -0.82 -9.80
CA GLU A 185 15.73 -0.15 -8.70
C GLU A 185 15.20 1.28 -8.52
N GLN A 186 14.82 1.64 -7.30
CA GLN A 186 14.24 2.96 -6.99
C GLN A 186 15.12 3.83 -6.09
N PHE A 187 15.91 3.21 -5.20
CA PHE A 187 16.62 3.90 -4.13
C PHE A 187 18.03 3.35 -3.95
N ASN A 188 18.96 4.24 -3.62
CA ASN A 188 20.23 3.85 -3.03
C ASN A 188 20.04 3.64 -1.52
N TYR A 189 19.70 2.40 -1.11
CA TYR A 189 19.39 2.06 0.28
C TYR A 189 20.52 2.35 1.27
N GLN A 190 21.79 2.35 0.84
CA GLN A 190 22.91 2.69 1.73
C GLN A 190 22.93 4.18 2.09
N GLU A 191 22.42 5.03 1.22
CA GLU A 191 22.42 6.48 1.40
C GLU A 191 21.13 6.99 2.03
N ILE A 192 19.97 6.46 1.62
CA ILE A 192 18.67 6.98 2.08
C ILE A 192 18.36 6.70 3.56
N ILE A 193 19.12 5.80 4.20
CA ILE A 193 19.01 5.52 5.64
C ILE A 193 19.70 6.55 6.53
N LYS A 194 20.61 7.35 5.95
CA LYS A 194 21.37 8.33 6.70
C LYS A 194 20.48 9.53 7.06
N PRO A 195 20.38 9.94 8.34
CA PRO A 195 19.47 11.00 8.79
C PRO A 195 19.62 12.35 8.05
N GLU A 196 20.82 12.68 7.58
CA GLU A 196 21.08 13.87 6.76
C GLU A 196 20.36 13.85 5.40
N ASN A 197 19.97 12.66 4.93
CA ASN A 197 19.20 12.45 3.70
C ASN A 197 17.69 12.28 3.95
N TYR A 198 17.21 12.53 5.17
CA TYR A 198 15.78 12.45 5.47
C TYR A 198 15.03 13.67 4.94
N SER A 199 13.77 13.45 4.55
CA SER A 199 12.84 14.49 4.11
C SER A 199 11.49 14.37 4.81
N MET A 200 10.64 15.38 4.70
CA MET A 200 9.34 15.42 5.34
C MET A 200 8.31 14.52 4.62
N SER A 201 7.67 13.61 5.35
CA SER A 201 6.60 12.75 4.83
C SER A 201 5.26 13.46 4.73
N ALA A 202 4.52 13.21 3.63
CA ALA A 202 3.28 13.93 3.31
C ALA A 202 2.11 13.61 4.26
N LEU A 203 2.00 12.36 4.71
CA LEU A 203 0.90 11.91 5.57
C LEU A 203 1.14 12.20 7.05
N LEU A 204 2.36 11.95 7.53
CA LEU A 204 2.68 12.03 8.96
C LEU A 204 3.31 13.36 9.37
N GLY A 205 3.83 14.16 8.43
CA GLY A 205 4.54 15.39 8.77
C GLY A 205 5.79 15.14 9.64
N LYS A 206 6.46 13.99 9.44
CA LYS A 206 7.71 13.63 10.12
C LYS A 206 8.85 13.48 9.12
N ARG A 207 10.08 13.77 9.53
CA ARG A 207 11.29 13.50 8.75
C ARG A 207 11.62 12.01 8.80
N ARG A 208 11.78 11.38 7.63
CA ARG A 208 11.93 9.93 7.46
C ARG A 208 12.89 9.61 6.31
N PRO A 209 13.41 8.37 6.23
CA PRO A 209 14.10 7.88 5.04
C PRO A 209 13.30 8.11 3.75
N LEU A 210 13.99 8.30 2.62
CA LEU A 210 13.35 8.70 1.37
C LEU A 210 12.39 7.66 0.78
N ASP A 211 12.56 6.36 1.02
CA ASP A 211 11.59 5.35 0.61
C ASP A 211 10.22 5.64 1.24
N LYS A 212 10.20 5.91 2.56
CA LYS A 212 8.97 6.23 3.30
C LYS A 212 8.36 7.56 2.85
N VAL A 213 9.19 8.55 2.54
CA VAL A 213 8.72 9.85 2.06
C VAL A 213 8.09 9.73 0.68
N VAL A 214 8.77 9.08 -0.27
CA VAL A 214 8.26 8.86 -1.63
C VAL A 214 6.98 8.03 -1.61
N HIS A 215 6.92 6.97 -0.82
CA HIS A 215 5.70 6.18 -0.66
C HIS A 215 4.55 7.04 -0.13
N SER A 216 4.81 7.84 0.90
CA SER A 216 3.81 8.74 1.47
C SER A 216 3.31 9.78 0.46
N ILE A 217 4.21 10.34 -0.36
CA ILE A 217 3.85 11.28 -1.44
C ILE A 217 2.91 10.58 -2.45
N LEU A 218 3.29 9.40 -2.92
CA LEU A 218 2.57 8.69 -3.98
C LEU A 218 1.23 8.12 -3.51
N VAL A 219 1.14 7.70 -2.26
CA VAL A 219 -0.14 7.33 -1.61
C VAL A 219 -1.04 8.55 -1.48
N SER A 220 -0.52 9.68 -0.98
CA SER A 220 -1.30 10.91 -0.84
C SER A 220 -1.80 11.41 -2.20
N HIS A 221 -0.96 11.34 -3.22
CA HIS A 221 -1.31 11.67 -4.60
C HIS A 221 -2.48 10.82 -5.12
N GLU A 222 -2.46 9.50 -4.92
CA GLU A 222 -3.57 8.65 -5.35
C GLU A 222 -4.87 8.91 -4.57
N ILE A 223 -4.77 9.18 -3.26
CA ILE A 223 -5.94 9.55 -2.45
C ILE A 223 -6.55 10.85 -2.99
N LEU A 224 -5.73 11.88 -3.23
CA LEU A 224 -6.20 13.15 -3.78
C LEU A 224 -6.82 12.97 -5.16
N ASN A 225 -6.20 12.15 -6.01
CA ASN A 225 -6.73 11.81 -7.32
C ASN A 225 -8.06 11.04 -7.22
N ALA A 226 -8.20 10.13 -6.27
CA ALA A 226 -9.44 9.38 -6.06
C ALA A 226 -10.57 10.28 -5.56
N ARG A 227 -10.31 11.09 -4.52
CA ARG A 227 -11.26 12.08 -3.99
C ARG A 227 -11.75 13.07 -5.05
N ARG A 228 -10.89 13.43 -6.00
CA ARG A 228 -11.25 14.33 -7.10
C ARG A 228 -12.15 13.67 -8.14
N ASN A 229 -11.96 12.39 -8.41
CA ASN A 229 -12.49 11.76 -9.62
C ASN A 229 -13.57 10.70 -9.38
N TYR A 230 -13.50 9.95 -8.28
CA TYR A 230 -14.34 8.75 -8.10
C TYR A 230 -14.65 8.33 -6.65
N LEU A 231 -14.03 8.96 -5.64
CA LEU A 231 -14.43 8.83 -4.23
C LEU A 231 -15.04 10.16 -3.76
N GLU A 232 -16.14 10.09 -3.01
CA GLU A 232 -16.80 11.28 -2.45
C GLU A 232 -15.99 11.84 -1.28
N SER A 233 -15.30 12.96 -1.49
CA SER A 233 -14.34 13.53 -0.54
C SER A 233 -14.93 13.89 0.83
N ASP A 234 -16.18 14.34 0.85
CA ASP A 234 -16.83 14.87 2.06
C ASP A 234 -17.25 13.77 3.04
N MET A 235 -17.17 12.51 2.59
CA MET A 235 -17.58 11.33 3.35
C MET A 235 -16.39 10.57 3.97
N VAL A 236 -15.15 11.01 3.71
CA VAL A 236 -13.94 10.32 4.20
C VAL A 236 -13.25 11.11 5.31
N THR A 237 -12.93 10.41 6.39
CA THR A 237 -12.34 10.98 7.63
C THR A 237 -11.05 10.29 8.05
N ILE A 238 -10.70 9.15 7.45
CA ILE A 238 -9.55 8.33 7.87
C ILE A 238 -8.18 8.97 7.60
N HIS A 239 -8.07 9.83 6.58
CA HIS A 239 -6.86 10.63 6.28
C HIS A 239 -7.17 12.13 6.37
N PRO A 240 -6.15 13.00 6.46
CA PRO A 240 -6.34 14.45 6.53
C PRO A 240 -7.27 15.00 5.43
N ALA A 241 -7.96 16.11 5.73
CA ALA A 241 -8.81 16.81 4.76
C ALA A 241 -8.04 17.16 3.48
N THR A 242 -8.74 17.20 2.34
CA THR A 242 -8.16 17.30 0.99
C THR A 242 -7.16 18.45 0.85
N ASP A 243 -7.49 19.65 1.33
CA ASP A 243 -6.58 20.81 1.23
C ASP A 243 -5.32 20.66 2.08
N VAL A 244 -5.45 20.03 3.26
CA VAL A 244 -4.31 19.75 4.14
C VAL A 244 -3.42 18.69 3.50
N LEU A 245 -4.01 17.60 3.00
CA LEU A 245 -3.28 16.53 2.34
C LEU A 245 -2.57 17.03 1.07
N LYS A 246 -3.25 17.84 0.24
CA LYS A 246 -2.67 18.47 -0.96
C LYS A 246 -1.47 19.35 -0.60
N ARG A 247 -1.62 20.24 0.38
CA ARG A 247 -0.53 21.12 0.83
C ARG A 247 0.67 20.34 1.35
N ASN A 248 0.43 19.34 2.19
CA ASN A 248 1.51 18.51 2.73
C ASN A 248 2.23 17.73 1.62
N THR A 249 1.48 17.20 0.64
CA THR A 249 2.05 16.48 -0.50
C THR A 249 2.94 17.38 -1.35
N ILE A 250 2.47 18.59 -1.67
CA ILE A 250 3.26 19.58 -2.43
C ILE A 250 4.53 19.96 -1.68
N ASN A 251 4.44 20.19 -0.36
CA ASN A 251 5.60 20.53 0.47
C ASN A 251 6.62 19.38 0.49
N SER A 252 6.18 18.13 0.69
CA SER A 252 7.03 16.95 0.67
C SER A 252 7.73 16.75 -0.68
N ILE A 253 7.01 16.93 -1.79
CA ILE A 253 7.59 16.88 -3.13
C ILE A 253 8.66 17.96 -3.30
N THR A 254 8.33 19.19 -2.93
CA THR A 254 9.23 20.35 -3.09
C THR A 254 10.50 20.19 -2.27
N GLU A 255 10.39 19.76 -1.01
CA GLU A 255 11.55 19.50 -0.14
C GLU A 255 12.42 18.36 -0.72
N THR A 256 11.80 17.27 -1.17
CA THR A 256 12.53 16.13 -1.76
C THR A 256 13.26 16.53 -3.04
N LEU A 257 12.59 17.23 -3.96
CA LEU A 257 13.18 17.67 -5.23
C LEU A 257 14.28 18.72 -5.05
N ALA A 258 14.29 19.45 -3.93
CA ALA A 258 15.31 20.45 -3.61
C ALA A 258 16.60 19.87 -2.99
N MET A 259 16.66 18.56 -2.72
CA MET A 259 17.84 17.93 -2.13
C MET A 259 19.03 17.98 -3.10
N LYS A 260 20.17 18.53 -2.64
CA LYS A 260 21.36 18.75 -3.49
C LYS A 260 21.97 17.46 -4.07
N ASN A 261 21.83 16.35 -3.35
CA ASN A 261 22.36 15.03 -3.72
C ASN A 261 21.28 14.07 -4.22
N LEU A 262 20.08 14.55 -4.60
CA LEU A 262 18.93 13.71 -4.94
C LEU A 262 19.23 12.63 -5.98
N GLU A 263 19.98 12.97 -7.04
CA GLU A 263 20.35 12.04 -8.12
C GLU A 263 21.24 10.87 -7.65
N HIS A 264 21.85 10.98 -6.45
CA HIS A 264 22.59 9.89 -5.82
C HIS A 264 21.71 9.05 -4.87
N LEU A 265 20.56 9.57 -4.46
CA LEU A 265 19.66 8.95 -3.49
C LEU A 265 18.57 8.13 -4.15
N ILE A 266 18.02 8.61 -5.26
CA ILE A 266 16.92 7.98 -5.99
C ILE A 266 17.26 7.82 -7.46
N THR A 267 16.65 6.83 -8.11
CA THR A 267 16.82 6.65 -9.56
C THR A 267 15.98 7.64 -10.35
N LYS A 268 16.31 7.80 -11.64
CA LYS A 268 15.54 8.62 -12.59
C LYS A 268 14.05 8.26 -12.57
N ARG A 269 13.71 6.96 -12.51
CA ARG A 269 12.32 6.48 -12.48
C ARG A 269 11.57 7.04 -11.28
N THR A 270 12.16 6.97 -10.09
CA THR A 270 11.57 7.50 -8.85
C THR A 270 11.41 9.02 -8.94
N ARG A 271 12.39 9.72 -9.51
CA ARG A 271 12.30 11.18 -9.72
C ARG A 271 11.18 11.54 -10.69
N ASP A 272 11.02 10.78 -11.79
CA ASP A 272 9.93 10.98 -12.75
C ASP A 272 8.55 10.78 -12.09
N PHE A 273 8.42 9.87 -11.10
CA PHE A 273 7.18 9.73 -10.32
C PHE A 273 6.87 10.98 -9.51
N LEU A 274 7.87 11.58 -8.86
CA LEU A 274 7.69 12.80 -8.07
C LEU A 274 7.29 13.98 -8.95
N LEU A 275 7.94 14.14 -10.11
CA LEU A 275 7.61 15.18 -11.08
C LEU A 275 6.18 15.02 -11.61
N LYS A 276 5.79 13.80 -12.00
CA LYS A 276 4.42 13.53 -12.44
C LYS A 276 3.38 13.74 -11.35
N ALA A 277 3.69 13.39 -10.11
CA ALA A 277 2.83 13.68 -8.96
C ALA A 277 2.68 15.19 -8.75
N GLN A 278 3.76 15.95 -8.91
CA GLN A 278 3.74 17.42 -8.84
C GLN A 278 2.84 18.02 -9.93
N ASP A 279 3.04 17.61 -11.18
CA ASP A 279 2.28 18.10 -12.34
C ASP A 279 0.79 17.83 -12.20
N ASN A 280 0.41 16.65 -11.67
CA ASN A 280 -0.99 16.28 -11.45
C ASN A 280 -1.68 17.07 -10.32
N LEU A 281 -0.91 17.68 -9.41
CA LEU A 281 -1.44 18.44 -8.27
C LEU A 281 -1.58 19.93 -8.56
N ASN A 282 -0.88 20.43 -9.57
CA ASN A 282 -1.05 21.80 -10.09
C ASN A 282 -2.37 21.93 -10.86
#